data_AF-A0A954G8R3-F1
#
_entry.id   AF-A0A954G8R3-F1
#
_cell.length_a   1.000
_cell.length_b   1.000
_cell.length_c   1.000
_cell.angle_alpha   90.00
_cell.angle_beta   90.00
_cell.angle_gamma   90.00
#
_symmetry.space_group_name_H-M   'P 1'
#
loop_
_entity.id
_entity.type
_entity.pdbx_description
1 polymer ?
#
loop_
_entity_poly.entity_id
_entity_poly.type
_entity_poly.pdbx_seq_one_letter_code
_entity_poly.pdbx_strand_id
1 'polypeptide(L)'
;MDYSLIAILALVVTLMLFVAEIFVPSGGLIAVLALTCMAGSVWAAWMAWWETSPSLWWTYIASVVILIPTTLGYAVRFFPNT
;
A
#
# COMPACT_ATOMS: atom_id res chain seq x y z
N MET A 1 -18.98 -1.92 8.05
CA MET A 1 -18.21 -1.80 6.80
C MET A 1 -17.41 -3.09 6.62
N ASP A 2 -17.21 -3.54 5.39
CA ASP A 2 -16.37 -4.71 5.11
C ASP A 2 -14.89 -4.34 5.24
N TYR A 3 -14.23 -4.86 6.26
CA TYR A 3 -12.80 -4.63 6.52
C TYR A 3 -11.92 -5.12 5.38
N SER A 4 -12.35 -6.15 4.64
CA SER A 4 -11.64 -6.69 3.47
C SER A 4 -11.53 -5.62 2.38
N LEU A 5 -12.66 -4.94 2.10
CA LEU A 5 -12.70 -3.88 1.10
C LEU A 5 -11.88 -2.67 1.53
N ILE A 6 -11.95 -2.28 2.80
CA ILE A 6 -11.14 -1.17 3.35
C ILE A 6 -9.64 -1.48 3.18
N ALA A 7 -9.21 -2.69 3.53
CA ALA A 7 -7.82 -3.11 3.40
C ALA A 7 -7.35 -3.00 1.93
N ILE A 8 -8.13 -3.51 0.99
CA ILE A 8 -7.72 -3.50 -0.42
C ILE A 8 -7.67 -2.06 -0.95
N LEU A 9 -8.70 -1.25 -0.69
CA LEU A 9 -8.74 0.14 -1.16
C LEU A 9 -7.64 1.00 -0.53
N ALA A 10 -7.39 0.86 0.77
CA ALA A 10 -6.32 1.57 1.45
C ALA A 10 -4.95 1.19 0.89
N LEU A 11 -4.70 -0.10 0.59
CA LEU A 11 -3.47 -0.53 -0.08
C LEU A 11 -3.31 0.12 -1.45
N VAL A 12 -4.36 0.16 -2.26
CA VAL A 12 -4.33 0.81 -3.57
C VAL A 12 -4.01 2.31 -3.43
N VAL A 13 -4.60 2.99 -2.45
CA VAL A 13 -4.28 4.40 -2.15
C VAL A 13 -2.83 4.56 -1.70
N THR A 14 -2.32 3.70 -0.82
CA THR A 14 -0.90 3.69 -0.43
C THR A 14 0.02 3.59 -1.64
N LEU A 15 -0.25 2.66 -2.57
CA LEU A 15 0.56 2.49 -3.78
C LEU A 15 0.53 3.75 -4.65
N MET A 16 -0.63 4.36 -4.85
CA MET A 16 -0.76 5.62 -5.60
C MET A 16 -0.01 6.78 -4.93
N LEU A 17 -0.04 6.89 -3.60
CA LEU A 17 0.68 7.93 -2.86
C LEU A 17 2.19 7.76 -2.96
N PHE A 18 2.70 6.52 -2.88
CA PHE A 18 4.12 6.26 -3.09
C PHE A 18 4.59 6.63 -4.50
N VAL A 19 3.76 6.35 -5.51
CA VAL A 19 4.02 6.80 -6.89
C VAL A 19 4.00 8.32 -6.97
N ALA A 20 3.04 8.99 -6.32
CA ALA A 20 2.92 10.44 -6.32
C ALA A 20 4.12 11.15 -5.66
N GLU A 21 4.70 10.62 -4.58
CA GLU A 21 5.90 11.18 -3.93
C GLU A 21 7.10 11.23 -4.89
N ILE A 22 7.23 10.28 -5.82
CA ILE A 22 8.33 10.30 -6.79
C ILE A 22 8.24 11.53 -7.71
N PHE A 23 7.02 11.95 -8.05
CA PHE A 23 6.78 13.03 -9.02
C PHE A 23 6.58 14.41 -8.38
N VAL A 24 6.15 14.44 -7.12
CA VAL A 24 5.86 15.68 -6.40
C VAL A 24 6.95 15.89 -5.36
N PRO A 25 7.79 16.94 -5.48
CA PRO A 25 8.83 17.23 -4.49
C PRO A 25 8.20 17.70 -3.18
N SER A 26 7.71 16.75 -2.39
CA SER A 26 6.93 17.00 -1.17
C SER A 26 7.79 17.03 0.10
N GLY A 27 9.07 16.66 -0.02
CA GLY A 27 9.97 16.52 1.12
C GLY A 27 9.60 15.36 2.04
N GLY A 28 8.90 14.34 1.53
CA GLY A 28 8.47 13.16 2.30
C GLY A 28 7.12 13.28 3.01
N LEU A 29 6.39 14.38 2.82
CA LEU A 29 5.04 14.53 3.40
C LEU A 29 4.05 13.52 2.82
N ILE A 30 4.11 13.27 1.50
CA ILE A 30 3.24 12.28 0.85
C ILE A 30 3.64 10.87 1.29
N ALA A 31 4.92 10.59 1.53
CA ALA A 31 5.41 9.33 2.07
C ALA A 31 4.87 9.08 3.49
N VAL A 32 4.85 10.08 4.36
CA VAL A 32 4.21 9.97 5.69
C VAL A 32 2.73 9.66 5.56
N LEU A 33 2.01 10.31 4.64
CA LEU A 33 0.61 10.00 4.35
C LEU A 33 0.44 8.58 3.80
N ALA A 34 1.31 8.13 2.90
CA ALA A 34 1.29 6.78 2.35
C ALA A 34 1.48 5.72 3.44
N LEU A 35 2.41 5.95 4.38
CA LEU A 35 2.67 5.07 5.50
C LEU A 35 1.49 5.01 6.49
N THR A 36 0.85 6.14 6.79
CA THR A 36 -0.35 6.14 7.64
C THR A 36 -1.52 5.41 6.97
N CYS A 37 -1.70 5.59 5.66
CA CYS A 37 -2.70 4.85 4.89
C CYS A 37 -2.38 3.34 4.86
N MET A 38 -1.10 2.98 4.75
CA MET A 38 -0.63 1.59 4.78
C MET A 38 -0.91 0.95 6.13
N ALA A 39 -0.67 1.68 7.24
CA ALA A 39 -0.99 1.20 8.58
C ALA A 39 -2.50 0.92 8.72
N GLY A 40 -3.35 1.82 8.22
CA GLY A 40 -4.81 1.60 8.18
C GLY A 40 -5.21 0.38 7.35
N SER A 41 -4.56 0.19 6.21
CA SER A 41 -4.74 -0.97 5.33
C SER A 41 -4.41 -2.28 6.03
N VAL A 42 -3.24 -2.34 6.68
CA VAL A 42 -2.77 -3.52 7.42
C VAL A 42 -3.67 -3.82 8.62
N TRP A 43 -4.11 -2.77 9.34
CA TRP A 43 -5.03 -2.93 10.47
C TRP A 43 -6.39 -3.49 10.02
N ALA A 44 -6.95 -2.99 8.92
CA ALA A 44 -8.19 -3.52 8.36
C ALA A 44 -8.03 -4.98 7.90
N ALA A 45 -6.91 -5.34 7.27
CA ALA A 45 -6.62 -6.72 6.86
C ALA A 45 -6.50 -7.66 8.07
N TRP A 46 -5.90 -7.19 9.17
CA TRP A 46 -5.80 -7.95 10.42
C TRP A 46 -7.19 -8.26 10.97
N MET A 47 -8.05 -7.24 11.06
CA MET A 47 -9.44 -7.42 11.52
C MET A 47 -10.27 -8.32 10.60
N ALA A 48 -9.96 -8.33 9.29
CA ALA A 48 -10.68 -9.15 8.32
C ALA A 48 -10.28 -10.63 8.38
N TRP A 49 -8.98 -10.94 8.51
CA TRP A 49 -8.44 -12.25 8.17
C TRP A 49 -7.56 -12.92 9.23
N TRP A 50 -7.12 -12.24 10.28
CA TRP A 50 -6.18 -12.83 11.25
C TRP A 50 -6.77 -14.06 11.96
N GLU A 51 -8.02 -13.96 12.45
CA GLU A 51 -8.69 -15.05 13.18
C GLU A 51 -9.52 -15.95 12.27
N THR A 52 -10.09 -15.41 11.19
CA THR A 52 -11.04 -16.11 10.32
C THR A 52 -10.34 -16.92 9.23
N SER A 53 -9.23 -16.42 8.67
CA SER A 53 -8.56 -17.01 7.51
C SER A 53 -7.08 -16.62 7.48
N PRO A 54 -6.24 -17.26 8.30
CA PRO A 54 -4.81 -16.93 8.39
C PRO A 54 -4.05 -17.00 7.06
N SER A 55 -4.50 -17.85 6.13
CA SER A 55 -3.94 -17.94 4.78
C SER A 55 -4.14 -16.64 3.98
N LEU A 56 -5.30 -16.00 4.09
CA LEU A 56 -5.58 -14.72 3.43
C LEU A 56 -4.75 -13.59 4.05
N TRP A 57 -4.59 -13.58 5.37
CA TRP A 57 -3.71 -12.63 6.06
C TRP A 57 -2.27 -12.70 5.52
N TRP A 58 -1.68 -13.89 5.47
CA TRP A 58 -0.31 -14.05 4.97
C TRP A 58 -0.18 -13.75 3.48
N THR A 59 -1.20 -14.09 2.69
CA THR A 59 -1.25 -13.71 1.26
C THR A 59 -1.29 -12.20 1.08
N TYR A 60 -2.06 -11.50 1.92
CA TYR A 60 -2.09 -10.03 1.94
C TYR A 60 -0.72 -9.45 2.32
N ILE A 61 -0.07 -9.95 3.37
CA ILE A 61 1.28 -9.48 3.76
C ILE A 61 2.29 -9.72 2.64
N ALA A 62 2.29 -10.90 2.01
CA ALA A 62 3.13 -11.18 0.84
C ALA A 62 2.85 -10.19 -0.30
N SER A 63 1.58 -9.86 -0.53
CA SER A 63 1.18 -8.86 -1.54
C SER A 63 1.73 -7.48 -1.21
N VAL A 64 1.66 -7.02 0.04
CA VAL A 64 2.26 -5.73 0.45
C VAL A 64 3.76 -5.70 0.18
N VAL A 65 4.48 -6.76 0.58
CA VAL A 65 5.94 -6.87 0.41
C VAL A 65 6.34 -6.92 -1.06
N ILE A 66 5.54 -7.50 -1.94
CA ILE A 66 5.83 -7.58 -3.38
C ILE A 66 5.39 -6.31 -4.11
N LEU A 67 4.19 -5.80 -3.83
CA LEU A 67 3.58 -4.70 -4.59
C LEU A 67 4.27 -3.36 -4.34
N ILE A 68 4.76 -3.09 -3.13
CA ILE A 68 5.46 -1.82 -2.84
C ILE A 68 6.73 -1.69 -3.70
N PRO A 69 7.74 -2.60 -3.62
CA PRO A 69 8.97 -2.45 -4.40
C PRO A 69 8.74 -2.57 -5.89
N THR A 70 7.80 -3.42 -6.34
CA THR A 70 7.48 -3.54 -7.77
C THR A 70 6.85 -2.26 -8.30
N THR A 71 5.86 -1.69 -7.61
CA THR A 71 5.22 -0.43 -8.00
C THR A 71 6.23 0.71 -8.08
N LEU A 72 7.09 0.85 -7.07
CA LEU A 72 8.15 1.87 -7.05
C LEU A 72 9.15 1.67 -8.21
N GLY A 73 9.61 0.45 -8.42
CA GLY A 73 10.53 0.12 -9.52
C GLY A 73 9.94 0.42 -10.90
N TYR A 74 8.64 0.11 -11.10
CA TYR A 74 7.93 0.45 -12.33
C TYR A 74 7.73 1.96 -12.49
N ALA A 75 7.39 2.68 -11.42
CA ALA A 75 7.22 4.13 -11.48
C ALA A 75 8.52 4.82 -11.95
N VAL A 76 9.66 4.48 -11.36
CA VAL A 76 10.97 5.04 -11.76
C VAL A 76 11.33 4.67 -13.20
N ARG A 77 11.05 3.43 -13.63
CA ARG A 77 11.41 2.97 -14.98
C ARG A 77 10.53 3.54 -16.07
N PHE A 78 9.23 3.72 -15.80
CA PHE A 78 8.27 4.20 -16.79
C PHE A 78 8.32 5.71 -16.96
N PHE A 79 8.70 6.43 -15.90
CA PHE A 79 8.81 7.89 -15.89
C PHE A 79 10.26 8.34 -15.62
N PRO A 80 11.22 8.02 -16.51
CA PRO A 80 12.63 8.32 -16.26
C PRO A 80 13.01 9.80 -16.36
N ASN A 81 12.10 10.66 -16.88
CA ASN A 81 12.36 12.06 -17.20
C ASN A 81 11.46 13.05 -16.41
N THR A 82 10.80 12.59 -15.36
CA THR A 82 10.12 13.47 -14.39
C THR A 82 11.10 13.95 -13.34
#